data_AF-C7CKZ2-F1
#
_entry.id   AF-C7CKZ2-F1
#
_cell.length_a   1.000
_cell.length_b   1.000
_cell.length_c   1.000
_cell.angle_alpha   90.00
_cell.angle_beta   90.00
_cell.angle_gamma   90.00
#
_symmetry.space_group_name_H-M   'P 1'
#
loop_
_entity.id
_entity.type
_entity.pdbx_description
1 polymer ?
#
loop_
_entity_poly.entity_id
_entity_poly.type
_entity_poly.pdbx_seq_one_letter_code
_entity_poly.pdbx_strand_id
1 'polypeptide(L)'
;MSEPGKGIGMGSGSGEGTGNAPSGERGWSLSATPEGEGVRLELGLPDLGGRPVTAILSLDRAEARAFARALLAAAGDATERTFVSPQEAEHET
;
A
#
# COMPACT_ATOMS: atom_id res chain seq x y z
N MET A 1 27.65 -7.13 -47.63
CA MET A 1 27.93 -5.70 -47.39
C MET A 1 26.84 -5.16 -46.49
N SER A 2 27.25 -4.30 -45.56
CA SER A 2 26.64 -3.97 -44.27
C SER A 2 25.22 -3.40 -44.27
N GLU A 3 24.46 -3.75 -43.22
CA GLU A 3 23.36 -2.93 -42.69
C GLU A 3 23.90 -1.63 -42.09
N PRO A 4 23.04 -0.60 -41.99
CA PRO A 4 23.05 0.25 -40.80
C PRO A 4 21.66 0.41 -40.17
N GLY A 5 21.59 -0.09 -38.93
CA GLY A 5 20.98 0.51 -37.74
C GLY A 5 19.77 1.43 -37.88
N LYS A 6 18.61 0.95 -37.42
CA LYS A 6 17.54 1.81 -36.92
C LYS A 6 17.42 1.59 -35.40
N GLY A 7 17.93 2.55 -34.63
CA GLY A 7 17.94 2.52 -33.17
C GLY A 7 16.53 2.41 -32.59
N ILE A 8 16.34 1.41 -31.74
CA ILE A 8 15.17 1.29 -30.88
C ILE A 8 15.44 2.22 -29.70
N GLY A 9 14.72 3.34 -29.66
CA GLY A 9 14.77 4.25 -28.52
C GLY A 9 14.27 3.52 -27.27
N MET A 10 15.17 3.31 -26.31
CA MET A 10 14.82 3.01 -24.93
C MET A 10 13.97 4.17 -24.39
N GLY A 11 12.66 3.96 -24.30
CA GLY A 11 11.81 4.68 -23.37
C GLY A 11 12.02 4.11 -21.98
N SER A 12 13.04 4.59 -21.27
CA SER A 12 13.09 4.53 -19.80
C SER A 12 11.97 5.42 -19.27
N GLY A 13 10.78 4.86 -19.15
CA GLY A 13 9.72 5.37 -18.29
C GLY A 13 9.83 4.65 -16.96
N SER A 14 10.47 5.31 -16.00
CA SER A 14 10.61 4.92 -14.61
C SER A 14 9.30 4.36 -14.05
N GLY A 15 9.41 3.26 -13.31
CA GLY A 15 8.29 2.62 -12.65
C GLY A 15 7.61 3.56 -11.65
N GLU A 16 6.52 4.17 -12.08
CA GLU A 16 5.43 4.56 -11.19
C GLU A 16 4.47 3.37 -11.17
N GLY A 17 4.64 2.53 -10.16
CA GLY A 17 3.67 1.50 -9.80
C GLY A 17 2.40 2.14 -9.23
N THR A 18 1.75 3.04 -9.96
CA THR A 18 0.31 3.27 -9.79
C THR A 18 -0.36 2.02 -10.33
N GLY A 19 -0.73 1.12 -9.41
CA GLY A 19 -1.46 -0.09 -9.72
C GLY A 19 -2.69 0.25 -10.56
N ASN A 20 -2.56 0.05 -11.88
CA ASN A 20 -3.68 0.07 -12.79
C ASN A 20 -4.47 -1.22 -12.53
N ALA A 21 -5.29 -1.20 -11.48
CA ALA A 21 -6.24 -2.28 -11.22
C ALA A 21 -7.18 -2.37 -12.43
N PRO A 22 -7.45 -3.57 -12.97
CA PRO A 22 -8.29 -3.72 -14.15
C PRO A 22 -9.68 -3.12 -13.87
N SER A 23 -10.10 -2.22 -14.75
CA SER A 23 -11.31 -1.38 -14.64
C SER A 23 -12.64 -2.15 -14.79
N GLY A 24 -12.66 -3.44 -14.42
CA GLY A 24 -13.80 -4.35 -14.59
C GLY A 24 -14.35 -4.95 -13.29
N GLU A 25 -13.64 -4.82 -12.16
CA GLU A 25 -14.17 -5.24 -10.87
C GLU A 25 -14.84 -4.04 -10.19
N ARG A 26 -16.01 -4.24 -9.57
CA ARG A 26 -16.64 -3.28 -8.65
C ARG A 26 -15.76 -3.16 -7.39
N GLY A 27 -14.58 -2.60 -7.56
CA GLY A 27 -13.57 -2.44 -6.54
C GLY A 27 -13.67 -1.06 -5.91
N TRP A 28 -13.51 -1.01 -4.60
CA TRP A 28 -13.10 0.20 -3.91
C TRP A 28 -11.73 0.65 -4.44
N SER A 29 -11.44 1.94 -4.35
CA SER A 29 -10.12 2.49 -4.67
C SER A 29 -9.48 3.09 -3.42
N LEU A 30 -8.17 2.97 -3.28
CA LEU A 30 -7.41 3.68 -2.26
C LEU A 30 -6.19 4.32 -2.92
N SER A 31 -6.08 5.64 -2.80
CA SER A 31 -4.89 6.39 -3.21
C SER A 31 -4.27 7.09 -2.01
N ALA A 32 -2.97 7.35 -2.12
CA ALA A 32 -2.20 8.09 -1.13
C ALA A 32 -1.37 9.15 -1.86
N THR A 33 -1.42 10.39 -1.39
CA THR A 33 -0.66 11.51 -1.95
C THR A 33 0.14 12.18 -0.83
N PRO A 34 1.46 12.35 -0.98
CA PRO A 34 2.25 13.11 -0.01
C PRO A 34 1.69 14.54 0.17
N GLU A 35 1.50 14.99 1.41
CA GLU A 35 0.97 16.30 1.74
C GLU A 35 1.75 16.91 2.91
N GLY A 36 2.59 17.91 2.64
CA GLY A 36 3.46 18.50 3.65
C GLY A 36 4.38 17.46 4.32
N GLU A 37 4.30 17.35 5.64
CA GLU A 37 5.03 16.34 6.43
C GLU A 37 4.31 14.99 6.55
N GLY A 38 3.13 14.87 5.95
CA GLY A 38 2.22 13.74 6.08
C GLY A 38 1.75 13.16 4.75
N VAL A 39 0.58 12.54 4.77
CA VAL A 39 -0.07 11.93 3.61
C VAL A 39 -1.56 12.20 3.63
N ARG A 40 -2.12 12.45 2.45
CA ARG A 40 -3.56 12.46 2.21
C ARG A 40 -3.97 11.12 1.60
N LEU A 41 -4.86 10.41 2.28
CA LEU A 41 -5.46 9.16 1.80
C LEU A 41 -6.85 9.45 1.24
N GLU A 42 -7.18 8.86 0.10
CA GLU A 42 -8.53 8.90 -0.47
C GLU A 42 -9.04 7.48 -0.71
N LEU A 43 -10.13 7.12 -0.03
CA LEU A 43 -10.83 5.85 -0.20
C LEU A 43 -12.12 6.09 -0.99
N GLY A 44 -12.15 5.64 -2.24
CA GLY A 44 -13.32 5.69 -3.11
C GLY A 44 -14.16 4.42 -2.98
N LEU A 45 -15.43 4.59 -2.61
CA LEU A 45 -16.44 3.55 -2.57
C LEU A 45 -17.52 3.89 -3.61
N PRO A 46 -17.52 3.22 -4.79
CA PRO A 46 -18.46 3.56 -5.87
C PRO A 46 -19.92 3.24 -5.52
N ASP A 47 -20.15 2.31 -4.59
CA ASP A 47 -21.48 1.96 -4.07
C ASP A 47 -21.41 1.59 -2.58
N LEU A 48 -21.79 2.53 -1.71
CA LEU A 48 -22.02 2.30 -0.29
C LEU A 48 -23.49 2.58 0.02
N GLY A 49 -24.31 1.52 0.03
CA GLY A 49 -25.74 1.64 0.28
C GLY A 49 -26.51 2.38 -0.83
N GLY A 50 -26.12 2.18 -2.09
CA GLY A 50 -26.73 2.79 -3.27
C GLY A 50 -26.20 4.19 -3.62
N ARG A 51 -25.13 4.65 -2.97
CA ARG A 51 -24.55 5.98 -3.19
C ARG A 51 -23.02 5.93 -3.23
N PRO A 52 -22.37 6.69 -4.13
CA PRO A 52 -20.92 6.81 -4.11
C PRO A 52 -20.47 7.65 -2.92
N VAL A 53 -19.40 7.21 -2.26
CA VAL A 53 -18.78 7.88 -1.11
C VAL A 53 -17.27 7.93 -1.31
N THR A 54 -16.66 9.07 -1.01
CA THR A 54 -15.21 9.20 -0.91
C THR A 54 -14.85 9.67 0.49
N ALA A 55 -14.05 8.88 1.21
CA ALA A 55 -13.47 9.28 2.49
C ALA A 55 -12.06 9.84 2.27
N ILE A 56 -11.77 10.98 2.88
CA ILE A 56 -10.46 11.66 2.80
C ILE A 56 -9.90 11.75 4.21
N LEU A 57 -8.67 11.27 4.40
CA LEU A 57 -7.94 11.37 5.65
C LEU A 57 -6.62 12.10 5.42
N SER A 58 -6.36 13.16 6.17
CA SER A 58 -5.03 13.78 6.24
C SER A 58 -4.36 13.27 7.50
N LEU A 59 -3.21 12.61 7.35
CA LEU A 59 -2.47 11.99 8.44
C LEU A 59 -1.06 12.57 8.50
N ASP A 60 -0.56 12.82 9.70
CA ASP A 60 0.86 13.10 9.87
C ASP A 60 1.72 11.83 9.68
N ARG A 61 3.06 11.96 9.75
CA ARG A 61 3.98 10.85 9.57
C ARG A 61 3.82 9.74 10.62
N ALA A 62 3.51 10.08 11.87
CA ALA A 62 3.34 9.11 12.96
C ALA A 62 2.02 8.37 12.80
N GLU A 63 0.94 9.08 12.50
CA GLU A 63 -0.39 8.53 12.23
C GLU A 63 -0.39 7.62 11.01
N ALA A 64 0.25 8.03 9.91
CA ALA A 64 0.38 7.21 8.71
C ALA A 64 1.11 5.88 8.98
N ARG A 65 2.17 5.92 9.81
CA ARG A 65 2.90 4.71 10.24
C ARG A 65 2.03 3.81 11.12
N ALA A 66 1.29 4.39 12.07
CA ALA A 66 0.39 3.65 12.93
C ALA A 66 -0.74 2.97 12.11
N PHE A 67 -1.32 3.71 11.17
CA PHE A 67 -2.34 3.21 10.25
C PHE A 67 -1.81 2.04 9.40
N ALA A 68 -0.65 2.19 8.77
CA ALA A 68 -0.03 1.12 8.00
C ALA A 68 0.25 -0.13 8.85
N ARG A 69 0.77 0.05 10.07
CA ARG A 69 0.99 -1.07 11.00
C ARG A 69 -0.31 -1.77 11.38
N ALA A 70 -1.38 -1.01 11.65
CA ALA A 70 -2.68 -1.59 11.97
C ALA A 70 -3.24 -2.40 10.78
N LEU A 71 -3.10 -1.89 9.55
CA LEU A 71 -3.48 -2.63 8.34
C LEU A 71 -2.71 -3.94 8.18
N LEU A 72 -1.39 -3.90 8.34
CA LEU A 72 -0.54 -5.10 8.27
C LEU A 72 -0.90 -6.10 9.39
N ALA A 73 -1.18 -5.62 10.60
CA ALA A 73 -1.59 -6.45 11.71
C ALA A 73 -2.92 -7.15 11.45
N ALA A 74 -3.91 -6.41 10.94
CA ALA A 74 -5.22 -6.95 10.58
C ALA A 74 -5.12 -7.99 9.45
N ALA A 75 -4.17 -7.84 8.53
CA ALA A 75 -3.89 -8.82 7.48
C ALA A 75 -3.16 -10.08 7.99
N GLY A 76 -2.74 -10.12 9.27
CA GLY A 76 -1.92 -11.19 9.84
C GLY A 76 -0.42 -11.07 9.52
N ASP A 77 -0.01 -10.01 8.83
CA ASP A 77 1.38 -9.78 8.41
C ASP A 77 2.20 -9.06 9.50
N ALA A 78 1.56 -8.40 10.47
CA ALA A 78 2.27 -7.89 11.66
C ALA A 78 2.47 -8.94 12.75
N THR A 79 2.69 -10.20 12.37
CA THR A 79 3.22 -11.19 13.31
C THR A 79 4.71 -10.89 13.51
N GLU A 80 5.01 -9.84 14.29
CA GLU A 80 6.29 -9.79 14.97
C GLU A 80 6.41 -11.09 15.76
N ARG A 81 7.40 -11.92 15.40
CA ARG A 81 7.83 -13.09 16.17
C ARG A 81 8.18 -12.58 17.57
N THR A 82 7.22 -12.60 18.49
CA THR A 82 7.52 -12.45 19.91
C THR A 82 8.26 -13.72 20.29
N PHE A 83 9.59 -13.66 20.25
CA PHE A 83 10.40 -14.71 20.81
C PHE A 83 10.09 -14.74 22.31
N VAL A 84 9.43 -15.80 22.76
CA VAL A 84 9.44 -16.16 24.17
C VAL A 84 10.92 -16.43 24.49
N SER A 85 11.48 -15.67 25.42
CA SER A 85 12.85 -15.91 25.87
C SER A 85 12.91 -17.34 26.46
N PRO A 86 13.97 -18.13 26.18
CA PRO A 86 14.09 -19.51 26.66
C PRO A 86 13.95 -19.70 28.19
N GLN A 87 14.04 -18.62 28.97
CA GLN A 87 13.95 -18.68 30.43
C GLN A 87 12.54 -18.96 30.99
N GLU A 88 11.47 -18.90 30.16
CA GLU A 88 10.13 -19.33 30.60
C GLU A 88 9.89 -20.85 30.41
N ALA A 89 10.75 -21.57 29.68
CA ALA A 89 10.59 -23.00 29.42
C ALA A 89 11.23 -23.91 30.49
N GLU A 90 12.00 -23.38 31.44
CA GLU A 90 12.72 -24.16 32.46
C GLU A 90 11.98 -24.28 33.79
N HIS A 91 10.74 -23.77 33.89
CA HIS A 91 9.92 -23.78 35.11
C HIS A 91 8.62 -24.58 34.96
N GLU A 92 8.63 -25.64 34.16
CA GLU A 92 7.64 -26.71 34.26
C GLU A 92 8.37 -28.00 34.66
N THR A 93 8.42 -28.21 35.97
CA THR A 93 8.94 -29.39 36.70
C THR A 93 8.22 -30.68 36.36
#